data_AF-A0A0L7RAF1-F1
#
_entry.id   AF-A0A0L7RAF1-F1
#
_cell.length_a   1.000
_cell.length_b   1.000
_cell.length_c   1.000
_cell.angle_alpha   90.00
_cell.angle_beta   90.00
_cell.angle_gamma   90.00
#
_symmetry.space_group_name_H-M   'P 1'
#
loop_
_entity.id
_entity.type
_entity.pdbx_description
1 polymer ?
#
loop_
_entity_poly.entity_id
_entity_poly.type
_entity_poly.pdbx_seq_one_letter_code
_entity_poly.pdbx_strand_id
1 'polypeptide(L)' 'MRHSPKGQRLKILDEVRNWIDNYFSSAFFHRGIELLPEKWEEIVQAGGRYFN' A
#
# COMPACT_ATOMS: atom_id res chain seq x y z
N MET A 1 -3.35 22.70 7.80
CA MET A 1 -2.17 21.89 8.17
C MET A 1 -2.43 20.46 7.70
N ARG A 2 -1.53 19.84 6.92
CA ARG A 2 -1.76 18.48 6.38
C ARG A 2 -1.03 17.46 7.25
N HIS A 3 -1.72 16.39 7.63
CA HIS A 3 -1.16 15.30 8.43
C HIS A 3 -0.83 14.11 7.52
N SER A 4 0.25 13.39 7.81
CA SER A 4 0.53 12.11 7.15
C SER A 4 -0.51 11.06 7.57
N PRO A 5 -0.64 9.93 6.83
CA PRO A 5 -1.48 8.80 7.23
C PRO A 5 -1.15 8.21 8.62
N LYS A 6 0.05 8.51 9.16
CA LYS A 6 0.48 8.14 10.52
C LYS A 6 0.41 9.31 11.51
N GLY A 7 -0.22 10.43 11.16
CA GLY A 7 -0.47 11.57 12.04
C GLY A 7 0.68 12.60 12.14
N GLN A 8 1.80 12.40 11.44
CA GLN A 8 2.92 13.35 11.45
C GLN A 8 2.52 14.68 10.80
N ARG A 9 2.92 15.82 11.41
CA ARG A 9 2.69 17.14 10.82
C ARG A 9 3.65 17.35 9.66
N LEU A 10 3.12 17.46 8.45
CA LEU A 10 3.88 17.79 7.24
C LEU A 10 3.75 19.29 7.01
N LYS A 11 4.87 20.04 7.04
CA LYS A 11 4.84 21.50 7.01
C LYS A 11 5.14 22.07 5.63
N ILE A 12 5.93 21.38 4.79
CA ILE A 12 6.39 21.89 3.48
C ILE A 12 6.31 20.78 2.41
N LEU A 13 6.06 21.15 1.15
CA LEU A 13 5.88 20.22 0.02
C LEU A 13 7.04 19.20 -0.11
N ASP A 14 8.28 19.65 0.11
CA ASP A 14 9.46 18.78 0.02
C ASP A 14 9.52 17.73 1.14
N GLU A 15 8.99 18.03 2.32
CA GLU A 15 8.86 17.04 3.40
C GLU A 15 7.83 15.97 3.04
N VAL A 16 6.72 16.37 2.40
CA VAL A 16 5.71 15.42 1.89
C VAL A 16 6.32 14.55 0.81
N ARG A 17 7.10 15.13 -0.10
CA ARG A 17 7.72 14.43 -1.23
C ARG A 17 8.76 13.42 -0.76
N ASN A 18 9.68 13.84 0.11
CA ASN A 18 10.64 12.94 0.74
C ASN A 18 9.96 11.85 1.57
N TRP A 19 8.84 12.15 2.24
CA TRP A 19 8.08 11.13 2.97
C TRP A 19 7.47 10.09 2.03
N ILE A 20 6.85 10.52 0.91
CA ILE A 20 6.29 9.62 -0.12
C ILE A 20 7.41 8.77 -0.73
N ASP A 21 8.52 9.40 -1.13
CA ASP A 21 9.62 8.70 -1.78
C ASP A 21 10.22 7.64 -0.85
N ASN A 22 10.46 7.95 0.43
CA ASN A 22 10.92 6.99 1.42
C ASN A 22 9.88 5.91 1.78
N TYR A 23 8.58 6.24 1.71
CA TYR A 23 7.51 5.28 2.00
C TYR A 23 7.35 4.26 0.86
N PHE A 24 7.53 4.70 -0.39
CA PHE A 24 7.38 3.87 -1.58
C PHE A 24 8.70 3.33 -2.15
N SER A 25 9.87 3.63 -1.54
CA SER A 25 11.19 3.19 -2.02
C SER A 25 11.48 1.70 -1.87
N SER A 26 10.49 0.80 -1.93
CA SER A 26 10.69 -0.59 -1.52
C SER A 26 10.08 -1.64 -2.44
N ALA A 27 10.63 -2.86 -2.29
CA ALA A 27 10.16 -4.12 -2.84
C ALA A 27 8.72 -4.52 -2.43
N PHE A 28 8.02 -3.66 -1.68
CA PHE A 28 6.62 -3.82 -1.30
C PHE A 28 5.71 -4.09 -2.51
N PHE A 29 5.95 -3.41 -3.63
CA PHE A 29 5.17 -3.62 -4.84
C PHE A 29 5.39 -5.01 -5.44
N HIS A 30 6.62 -5.53 -5.42
CA HIS A 30 6.90 -6.89 -5.88
C HIS A 30 6.16 -7.92 -5.05
N ARG A 31 6.17 -7.79 -3.73
CA ARG A 31 5.44 -8.70 -2.85
C ARG A 31 3.93 -8.66 -3.10
N GLY A 32 3.36 -7.48 -3.33
CA GLY A 32 1.94 -7.36 -3.68
C GLY A 32 1.57 -8.08 -4.97
N ILE A 33 2.44 -8.04 -5.99
CA ILE A 33 2.25 -8.76 -7.26
C ILE A 33 2.41 -10.27 -7.08
N GLU A 34 3.40 -10.71 -6.29
CA GLU A 34 3.61 -12.13 -5.98
C GLU A 34 2.44 -12.80 -5.24
N LEU A 35 1.66 -12.02 -4.49
CA LEU A 35 0.50 -12.51 -3.74
C LEU A 35 -0.77 -12.65 -4.61
N LEU A 36 -0.76 -12.14 -5.85
CA LEU A 36 -1.94 -12.21 -6.73
C LEU A 36 -2.43 -13.63 -7.01
N PRO A 37 -1.57 -14.63 -7.29
CA PRO A 37 -2.03 -16.01 -7.51
C PRO A 37 -2.77 -16.60 -6.30
N GLU A 38 -2.24 -16.43 -5.09
CA GLU A 38 -2.89 -16.88 -3.84
C GLU A 38 -4.26 -16.19 -3.67
N LYS A 39 -4.31 -14.87 -3.89
CA LYS A 39 -5.55 -14.11 -3.78
C LYS A 39 -6.59 -14.50 -4.84
N TRP A 40 -6.17 -14.84 -6.06
CA TRP A 40 -7.08 -15.34 -7.08
C TRP A 40 -7.66 -16.71 -6.73
N GLU A 41 -6.85 -17.60 -6.15
CA GLU A 41 -7.33 -18.90 -5.68
C GLU A 41 -8.39 -18.73 -4.57
N GLU A 42 -8.18 -17.80 -3.64
CA GLU A 42 -9.15 -17.43 -2.61
C GLU A 42 -10.48 -16.90 -3.21
N ILE A 43 -10.45 -16.10 -4.30
CA ILE A 43 -11.67 -15.64 -5.01
C ILE A 43 -12.45 -16.84 -5.57
N VAL A 44 -11.75 -17.76 -6.22
CA VAL A 44 -12.35 -18.93 -6.85
C VAL A 44 -13.01 -19.81 -5.81
N GLN A 45 -12.33 -20.07 -4.69
CA GLN A 45 -12.88 -20.85 -3.57
C GLN A 45 -14.08 -20.18 -2.91
N ALA A 46 -14.09 -18.84 -2.84
CA ALA A 46 -15.21 -18.07 -2.30
C ALA A 46 -16.43 -18.00 -3.25
N GLY A 47 -16.31 -18.55 -4.48
CA GLY A 47 -17.34 -18.46 -5.51
C GLY A 47 -17.52 -17.03 -6.03
N GLY A 48 -16.43 -16.27 -6.13
CA GLY A 48 -16.44 -14.89 -6.61
C GLY A 48 -16.83 -13.85 -5.54
N ARG A 49 -17.04 -14.26 -4.29
CA ARG A 49 -17.29 -13.35 -3.17
C ARG A 49 -15.98 -12.85 -2.56
N TYR A 50 -16.04 -11.68 -1.93
CA TYR A 50 -14.93 -11.19 -1.12
C TYR A 50 -14.59 -12.18 -0.01
N PHE A 51 -13.30 -12.29 0.28
CA PHE A 51 -12.73 -13.04 1.39
C PHE A 51 -11.77 -12.12 2.15
N ASN A 52 -11.37 -12.52 3.36
CA ASN A 52 -10.44 -11.77 4.22
C ASN A 52 -8.99 -12.14 3.94
#